data_AF-A0A7W1CBM2-F1
#
_entry.id   AF-A0A7W1CBM2-F1
#
_cell.length_a   1.000
_cell.length_b   1.000
_cell.length_c   1.000
_cell.angle_alpha   90.00
_cell.angle_beta   90.00
_cell.angle_gamma   90.00
#
_symmetry.space_group_name_H-M   'P 1'
#
loop_
_entity.id
_entity.type
_entity.pdbx_description
1 polymer ?
#
loop_
_entity_poly.entity_id
_entity_poly.type
_entity_poly.pdbx_seq_one_letter_code
_entity_poly.pdbx_strand_id
1 'polypeptide(L)' 'METEALSAALDRGDLDELLGVVDRLCATRDWADLATLAERAHRAHEQSGHQLWPVAAHVEYRLALEAPGAWA' A
#
# COMPACT_ATOMS: atom_id res chain seq x y z
N MET A 1 -8.53 11.18 -8.19
CA MET A 1 -8.20 10.21 -9.25
C MET A 1 -7.31 9.08 -8.73
N GLU A 2 -6.33 9.35 -7.87
CA GLU A 2 -5.41 8.32 -7.32
C GLU A 2 -6.11 7.27 -6.42
N THR A 3 -7.11 7.68 -5.64
CA THR A 3 -7.89 6.80 -4.76
C THR A 3 -8.68 5.72 -5.51
N GLU A 4 -9.18 6.03 -6.71
CA GLU A 4 -9.99 5.11 -7.52
C GLU A 4 -9.12 4.04 -8.19
N ALA A 5 -7.96 4.43 -8.73
CA ALA A 5 -6.97 3.50 -9.27
C ALA A 5 -6.42 2.57 -8.18
N LEU A 6 -6.11 3.10 -6.99
CA LEU A 6 -5.68 2.30 -5.85
C LEU A 6 -6.76 1.30 -5.41
N SER A 7 -8.02 1.73 -5.37
CA SER A 7 -9.12 0.83 -5.05
C SER A 7 -9.23 -0.30 -6.08
N ALA A 8 -9.15 0.04 -7.36
CA ALA A 8 -9.22 -0.95 -8.43
C ALA A 8 -8.06 -1.95 -8.42
N ALA A 9 -6.84 -1.53 -8.06
CA ALA A 9 -5.68 -2.42 -7.92
C ALA A 9 -5.84 -3.38 -6.72
N LEU A 10 -6.37 -2.89 -5.59
CA LEU A 10 -6.69 -3.70 -4.41
C LEU A 10 -7.79 -4.73 -4.72
N ASP A 11 -8.84 -4.31 -5.43
CA ASP A 11 -9.97 -5.17 -5.78
C ASP A 11 -9.56 -6.30 -6.75
N ARG A 12 -8.59 -6.04 -7.64
CA ARG A 12 -8.02 -7.06 -8.54
C ARG A 12 -6.98 -7.95 -7.87
N GLY A 13 -6.45 -7.55 -6.72
CA GLY A 13 -5.35 -8.24 -6.05
C GLY A 13 -4.06 -8.30 -6.86
N ASP A 14 -3.82 -7.33 -7.75
CA ASP A 14 -2.64 -7.30 -8.61
C ASP A 14 -1.43 -6.80 -7.81
N LEU A 15 -0.61 -7.75 -7.34
CA LEU A 15 0.58 -7.44 -6.53
C LEU A 15 1.59 -6.58 -7.29
N ASP A 16 1.78 -6.79 -8.59
CA ASP A 16 2.78 -6.06 -9.38
C ASP A 16 2.35 -4.60 -9.55
N GLU A 17 1.07 -4.36 -9.86
CA GLU A 17 0.52 -3.01 -9.93
C GLU A 17 0.59 -2.29 -8.59
N LEU A 18 0.29 -2.99 -7.49
CA LEU A 18 0.36 -2.45 -6.13
C LEU A 18 1.80 -2.11 -5.72
N LEU A 19 2.79 -2.92 -6.05
CA LEU A 19 4.20 -2.59 -5.81
C LEU A 19 4.62 -1.33 -6.59
N GLY A 20 4.14 -1.20 -7.84
CA GLY A 20 4.34 0.03 -8.60
C GLY A 20 3.70 1.27 -7.96
N VAL A 21 2.57 1.12 -7.26
CA VAL A 21 1.97 2.19 -6.44
C VAL A 21 2.88 2.54 -5.26
N VAL A 22 3.36 1.53 -4.52
CA VAL A 22 4.27 1.73 -3.38
C VAL A 22 5.50 2.54 -3.81
N ASP A 23 6.14 2.15 -4.92
CA ASP A 23 7.33 2.84 -5.40
C ASP A 23 7.06 4.31 -5.78
N ARG A 24 5.91 4.60 -6.39
CA ARG A 24 5.52 5.98 -6.71
C ARG A 24 5.31 6.82 -5.45
N LEU A 25 4.57 6.29 -4.48
CA LEU A 25 4.28 6.98 -3.22
C LEU A 25 5.56 7.23 -2.40
N CYS A 26 6.49 6.26 -2.37
CA CYS A 26 7.81 6.46 -1.76
C CYS A 26 8.61 7.55 -2.50
N ALA A 27 8.58 7.56 -3.84
CA ALA A 27 9.28 8.57 -4.63
C ALA A 27 8.73 10.00 -4.42
N THR A 28 7.42 10.14 -4.22
CA THR A 28 6.76 11.43 -3.91
C THR A 28 6.79 11.76 -2.41
N ARG A 29 7.25 10.84 -1.56
CA ARG A 29 7.23 10.93 -0.09
C ARG A 29 5.81 11.08 0.48
N ASP A 30 4.84 10.44 -0.14
CA ASP A 30 3.45 10.41 0.33
C ASP A 30 3.23 9.27 1.33
N TRP A 31 3.64 9.53 2.57
CA TRP A 31 3.60 8.54 3.65
C TRP A 31 2.17 8.25 4.14
N ALA A 32 1.25 9.21 4.01
CA ALA A 32 -0.13 9.06 4.43
C ALA A 32 -0.88 8.05 3.56
N ASP A 33 -0.70 8.17 2.25
CA ASP A 33 -1.28 7.24 1.31
C ASP A 33 -0.58 5.86 1.36
N LEU A 34 0.72 5.82 1.67
CA LEU A 34 1.43 4.56 1.96
C LEU A 34 0.80 3.84 3.16
N ALA A 35 0.62 4.52 4.29
CA ALA A 35 0.01 3.94 5.49
C ALA A 35 -1.43 3.47 5.24
N THR A 36 -2.20 4.25 4.47
CA THR A 36 -3.55 3.87 4.03
C THR A 36 -3.53 2.61 3.17
N LEU A 37 -2.54 2.47 2.29
CA LEU A 37 -2.36 1.27 1.47
C LEU A 37 -2.07 0.04 2.34
N ALA A 38 -1.16 0.12 3.31
CA ALA A 38 -0.89 -1.00 4.23
C ALA A 38 -2.16 -1.46 4.96
N GLU A 39 -2.91 -0.52 5.54
CA GLU A 39 -4.15 -0.83 6.26
C GLU A 39 -5.18 -1.52 5.35
N ARG A 40 -5.34 -1.03 4.12
CA ARG A 40 -6.26 -1.62 3.15
C ARG A 40 -5.80 -2.99 2.66
N ALA A 41 -4.49 -3.18 2.47
CA ALA A 41 -3.92 -4.46 2.05
C ALA A 41 -4.07 -5.53 3.16
N HIS A 42 -3.97 -5.16 4.44
CA HIS A 42 -4.29 -6.06 5.56
C HIS A 42 -5.73 -6.55 5.51
N ARG A 43 -6.67 -5.64 5.28
CA ARG A 43 -8.11 -5.93 5.24
C ARG A 43 -8.61 -6.50 3.92
N ALA A 44 -7.78 -6.56 2.89
CA ALA A 44 -8.19 -7.00 1.55
C ALA A 44 -8.79 -8.40 1.54
N HIS A 45 -8.31 -9.28 2.43
CA HIS A 45 -8.83 -10.65 2.55
C HIS A 45 -10.29 -10.68 3.01
N GLU A 46 -10.73 -9.71 3.80
CA GLU A 46 -12.09 -9.65 4.35
C GLU A 46 -13.10 -9.22 3.28
N GLN A 47 -12.67 -8.38 2.34
CA GLN A 47 -13.53 -7.75 1.34
C GLN A 47 -13.54 -8.49 0.01
N SER A 48 -12.36 -8.95 -0.45
CA SER A 48 -12.16 -9.52 -1.78
C SER A 48 -11.58 -10.94 -1.77
N GLY A 49 -11.14 -11.44 -0.60
CA GLY A 49 -10.46 -12.73 -0.47
C GLY A 49 -8.99 -12.74 -0.88
N HIS A 50 -8.46 -11.62 -1.42
CA HIS A 50 -7.05 -11.53 -1.80
C HIS A 50 -6.13 -11.43 -0.59
N GLN A 51 -5.04 -12.20 -0.62
CA GLN A 51 -4.00 -12.18 0.40
C GLN A 51 -2.91 -11.16 0.02
N LEU A 52 -3.16 -9.89 0.32
CA LEU A 52 -2.25 -8.77 0.00
C LEU A 52 -1.27 -8.43 1.13
N TRP A 53 -1.12 -9.31 2.11
CA TRP A 53 -0.18 -9.14 3.23
C TRP A 53 1.27 -8.88 2.79
N PRO A 54 1.79 -9.47 1.69
CA PRO A 54 3.13 -9.13 1.21
C PRO A 54 3.29 -7.65 0.85
N VAL A 55 2.26 -7.01 0.29
CA VAL A 55 2.26 -5.57 -0.01
C VAL A 55 2.24 -4.77 1.29
N ALA A 56 1.39 -5.14 2.25
CA ALA A 56 1.32 -4.48 3.55
C ALA A 56 2.68 -4.52 4.27
N ALA A 57 3.30 -5.70 4.36
CA ALA A 57 4.62 -5.86 4.97
C ALA A 57 5.71 -5.08 4.24
N HIS A 58 5.65 -5.00 2.90
CA HIS A 58 6.57 -4.18 2.14
C HIS A 58 6.40 -2.69 2.45
N VAL A 59 5.16 -2.19 2.48
CA VAL A 59 4.85 -0.81 2.84
C VAL A 59 5.36 -0.47 4.24
N GLU A 60 5.09 -1.32 5.24
CA GLU A 60 5.56 -1.12 6.62
C GLU A 60 7.09 -1.04 6.69
N TYR A 61 7.78 -1.90 5.94
CA TYR A 61 9.23 -1.83 5.81
C TYR A 61 9.70 -0.49 5.21
N ARG A 62 9.04 0.00 4.15
CA ARG A 62 9.38 1.29 3.53
C ARG A 62 9.13 2.46 4.48
N LEU A 63 8.02 2.46 5.23
CA LEU A 63 7.74 3.48 6.25
C LEU A 63 8.84 3.50 7.32
N ALA A 64 9.19 2.34 7.88
CA ALA A 64 10.22 2.25 8.91
C ALA A 64 11.61 2.69 8.41
N LEU A 65 11.93 2.46 7.14
CA LEU A 65 13.22 2.80 6.55
C LEU A 65 13.33 4.27 6.10
N GLU A 66 12.27 4.80 5.48
CA GLU A 66 12.35 6.04 4.69
C GLU A 66 11.51 7.18 5.27
N ALA A 67 10.46 6.89 6.04
CA ALA A 67 9.55 7.92 6.53
C ALA A 67 10.08 8.63 7.80
N PRO A 68 9.67 9.89 8.06
CA PRO A 68 9.98 10.57 9.32
C PRO A 68 9.43 9.79 10.53
N GLY A 69 10.06 9.94 11.70
CA GLY A 69 9.74 9.15 12.89
C GLY A 69 8.30 9.22 13.44
N ALA A 70 7.42 10.05 12.88
CA ALA A 70 5.98 10.01 13.18
C ALA A 70 5.25 8.82 12.50
N TRP A 71 5.90 8.15 11.55
CA TRP A 71 5.36 7.05 10.76
C TRP A 71 5.99 5.69 11.10
N ALA A 72 6.98 5.68 12.02
CA ALA A 72 7.77 4.51 12.42
C ALA A 72 7.31 3.96 13.77
#